data_AF-A0A0L0VXZ9-F1
#
_entry.id   AF-A0A0L0VXZ9-F1
#
_cell.length_a   1.000
_cell.length_b   1.000
_cell.length_c   1.000
_cell.angle_alpha   90.00
_cell.angle_beta   90.00
_cell.angle_gamma   90.00
#
_symmetry.space_group_name_H-M   'P 1'
#
loop_
_entity.id
_entity.type
_entity.pdbx_description
1 polymer ?
#
loop_
_entity_poly.entity_id
_entity_poly.type
_entity_poly.pdbx_seq_one_letter_code
_entity_poly.pdbx_strand_id
1 'polypeptide(L)'
;MCLEGGSAGSAFFISSIASLEQLDRTILPNPACISEVSDGANLLAIYHLVHENVVLNERYVAWISKFGSGVTHHLSTPSHSPNLFTFEASALLQLKLNLIAPGSFPIPHYSSEPTIPSSPQLNLLSRHETFSFKSSKMTAEHVSQLDYSIFGCSNRSELVSRLKIQPELADQLESLESNDYNSMASTGESKFIDQIVVTTLGTGSASPSKYRNVSSTLLHVPHGQGHEFDFVLLDAGEGTLGQIKRKFGPGWKETLKNLKMIFISHLHADHHCGLPSLLAERAKLDNCVPLALISQYGIYLYLNEKSVLEPLGLSMGRVQWFNSDHLLKNSDKRSQTMCRFQALTSSNLEIETVPVNHWGKCFGVCIEQKTQSWKIVFSGDTKPCQTLIDAGQNADLLIHEASLGPEETELAETKGHSTIDQAIQVALKMNAKNCVLNHFSGRYPKIPPSINKMNDQEMNIVISFDFMSCKIGAIHDLQKCIPALEKMVEGLDLEDTPEATEEGQSNPSPSSGKKRKTKKKGRES
;
A
#
# COMPACT_ATOMS: atom_id res chain seq x y z
N MET A 1 -31.80 22.74 -41.16
CA MET A 1 -30.48 22.20 -40.74
C MET A 1 -30.62 20.69 -40.78
N CYS A 2 -29.73 20.00 -41.50
CA CYS A 2 -29.90 18.65 -42.03
C CYS A 2 -30.39 17.60 -41.03
N LEU A 3 -31.45 16.87 -41.41
CA LEU A 3 -31.72 15.51 -40.98
C LEU A 3 -30.81 14.59 -41.81
N GLU A 4 -29.62 14.28 -41.30
CA GLU A 4 -28.88 13.10 -41.74
C GLU A 4 -29.27 11.94 -40.84
N GLY A 5 -29.79 10.86 -41.43
CA GLY A 5 -30.03 9.61 -40.71
C GLY A 5 -28.70 9.06 -40.21
N GLY A 6 -28.49 9.12 -38.90
CA GLY A 6 -27.33 8.49 -38.26
C GLY A 6 -27.35 7.00 -38.55
N SER A 7 -26.21 6.47 -39.00
CA SER A 7 -26.00 5.03 -39.12
C SER A 7 -26.22 4.33 -37.78
N ALA A 8 -26.77 3.12 -37.82
CA ALA A 8 -26.87 2.20 -36.69
C ALA A 8 -25.59 2.24 -35.82
N GLY A 9 -25.70 2.79 -34.60
CA GLY A 9 -24.59 2.85 -33.66
C GLY A 9 -24.20 1.47 -33.12
N SER A 10 -23.15 1.41 -32.31
CA SER A 10 -22.78 0.19 -31.58
C SER A 10 -23.12 0.36 -30.10
N ALA A 11 -23.60 -0.71 -29.46
CA ALA A 11 -23.92 -0.72 -28.04
C ALA A 11 -23.19 -1.87 -27.32
N PHE A 12 -22.99 -1.70 -26.01
CA PHE A 12 -22.56 -2.76 -25.10
C PHE A 12 -23.43 -2.75 -23.84
N PHE A 13 -23.48 -3.88 -23.14
CA PHE A 13 -24.22 -4.04 -21.88
C PHE A 13 -23.27 -4.45 -20.75
N ILE A 14 -23.50 -3.93 -19.54
CA ILE A 14 -22.75 -4.33 -18.35
C ILE A 14 -23.71 -5.00 -17.37
N SER A 15 -23.45 -6.27 -17.06
CA SER A 15 -24.12 -7.02 -16.00
C SER A 15 -23.25 -7.01 -14.74
N SER A 16 -23.77 -6.52 -13.62
CA SER A 16 -23.08 -6.49 -12.33
C SER A 16 -23.90 -7.20 -11.26
N ILE A 17 -23.45 -8.39 -10.85
CA ILE A 17 -24.15 -9.24 -9.86
C ILE A 17 -23.14 -9.79 -8.85
N ALA A 18 -23.17 -9.24 -7.64
CA ALA A 18 -22.17 -9.45 -6.60
C ALA A 18 -22.40 -10.70 -5.74
N SER A 19 -23.58 -11.33 -5.81
CA SER A 19 -23.87 -12.54 -5.04
C SER A 19 -25.01 -13.37 -5.65
N LEU A 20 -25.14 -14.64 -5.21
CA LEU A 20 -26.30 -15.48 -5.55
C LEU A 20 -27.61 -14.90 -5.02
N GLU A 21 -27.61 -14.35 -3.80
CA GLU A 21 -28.80 -13.71 -3.23
C GLU A 21 -29.27 -12.51 -4.07
N GLN A 22 -28.32 -11.70 -4.60
CA GLN A 22 -28.66 -10.64 -5.53
C GLN A 22 -29.27 -11.21 -6.82
N LEU A 23 -28.68 -12.28 -7.38
CA LEU A 23 -29.21 -12.94 -8.58
C LEU A 23 -30.65 -13.42 -8.36
N ASP A 24 -30.95 -14.04 -7.23
CA ASP A 24 -32.28 -14.56 -6.90
C ASP A 24 -33.34 -13.44 -6.88
N ARG A 25 -32.96 -12.26 -6.38
CA ARG A 25 -33.83 -11.07 -6.35
C ARG A 25 -33.84 -10.28 -7.66
N THR A 26 -32.89 -10.54 -8.56
CA THR A 26 -32.76 -9.82 -9.82
C THR A 26 -33.68 -10.44 -10.87
N ILE A 27 -34.53 -9.64 -11.49
CA ILE A 27 -35.26 -10.04 -12.69
C ILE A 27 -34.31 -9.85 -13.86
N LEU A 28 -33.80 -10.96 -14.41
CA LEU A 28 -32.96 -10.91 -15.59
C LEU A 28 -33.80 -10.44 -16.79
N PRO A 29 -33.47 -9.31 -17.43
CA PRO A 29 -34.23 -8.76 -18.56
C PRO A 29 -34.20 -9.72 -19.75
N ASN A 30 -35.25 -9.67 -20.58
CA ASN A 30 -35.27 -10.44 -21.82
C ASN A 30 -34.12 -9.97 -22.74
N PRO A 31 -33.20 -10.87 -23.15
CA PRO A 31 -32.08 -10.52 -24.03
C PRO A 31 -32.50 -9.83 -25.32
N ALA A 32 -33.67 -10.16 -25.88
CA ALA A 32 -34.19 -9.46 -27.07
C ALA A 32 -34.36 -7.95 -26.82
N CYS A 33 -34.87 -7.56 -25.64
CA CYS A 33 -35.03 -6.15 -25.27
C CYS A 33 -33.69 -5.43 -25.06
N ILE A 34 -32.62 -6.18 -24.71
CA ILE A 34 -31.27 -5.61 -24.59
C ILE A 34 -30.61 -5.52 -25.96
N SER A 35 -30.90 -6.45 -26.88
CA SER A 35 -30.39 -6.41 -28.24
C SER A 35 -31.06 -5.33 -29.11
N GLU A 36 -32.30 -4.96 -28.81
CA GLU A 36 -33.05 -3.86 -29.44
C GLU A 36 -32.74 -2.51 -28.76
N VAL A 37 -31.47 -2.09 -28.78
CA VAL A 37 -31.04 -0.80 -28.21
C VAL A 37 -31.54 0.36 -29.08
N SER A 38 -31.85 1.50 -28.46
CA SER A 38 -32.36 2.75 -29.06
C SER A 38 -31.83 3.09 -30.46
N ASP A 39 -32.73 3.56 -31.34
CA ASP A 39 -32.45 4.11 -32.69
C ASP A 39 -31.60 3.21 -33.61
N GLY A 40 -31.80 1.89 -33.54
CA GLY A 40 -31.20 0.94 -34.48
C GLY A 40 -29.73 0.59 -34.19
N ALA A 41 -29.26 0.79 -32.96
CA ALA A 41 -27.92 0.40 -32.55
C ALA A 41 -27.77 -1.13 -32.40
N ASN A 42 -26.63 -1.68 -32.81
CA ASN A 42 -26.31 -3.10 -32.69
C ASN A 42 -25.60 -3.38 -31.36
N LEU A 43 -26.16 -4.28 -30.53
CA LEU A 43 -25.45 -4.80 -29.35
C LEU A 43 -24.28 -5.69 -29.80
N LEU A 44 -23.05 -5.30 -29.46
CA LEU A 44 -21.83 -6.02 -29.88
C LEU A 44 -21.14 -6.78 -28.74
N ALA A 45 -21.30 -6.32 -27.49
CA ALA A 45 -20.58 -6.89 -26.36
C ALA A 45 -21.39 -6.85 -25.05
N ILE A 46 -21.12 -7.83 -24.18
CA ILE A 46 -21.61 -7.88 -22.82
C ILE A 46 -20.45 -8.09 -21.86
N TYR A 47 -20.34 -7.22 -20.87
CA TYR A 47 -19.38 -7.36 -19.77
C TYR A 47 -20.08 -7.91 -18.54
N HIS A 48 -19.62 -9.05 -18.04
CA HIS A 48 -20.14 -9.73 -16.87
C HIS A 48 -19.19 -9.49 -15.68
N LEU A 49 -19.53 -8.53 -14.84
CA LEU A 49 -18.87 -8.22 -13.57
C LEU A 49 -19.59 -9.00 -12.45
N VAL A 50 -19.31 -10.30 -12.35
CA VAL A 50 -20.12 -11.20 -11.53
C VAL A 50 -19.31 -12.05 -10.56
N HIS A 51 -19.94 -12.37 -9.43
CA HIS A 51 -19.40 -13.29 -8.44
C HIS A 51 -19.18 -14.69 -9.04
N GLU A 52 -18.19 -15.42 -8.52
CA GLU A 52 -17.81 -16.74 -9.02
C GLU A 52 -18.96 -17.76 -9.04
N ASN A 53 -19.81 -17.74 -8.01
CA ASN A 53 -20.96 -18.63 -7.95
C ASN A 53 -22.08 -18.22 -8.93
N VAL A 54 -22.12 -16.96 -9.36
CA VAL A 54 -23.13 -16.46 -10.31
C VAL A 54 -22.83 -16.95 -11.72
N VAL A 55 -21.56 -16.97 -12.14
CA VAL A 55 -21.21 -17.44 -13.49
C VAL A 55 -21.51 -18.93 -13.70
N LEU A 56 -21.50 -19.72 -12.62
CA LEU A 56 -21.82 -21.15 -12.64
C LEU A 56 -23.31 -21.44 -12.45
N ASN A 57 -24.14 -20.42 -12.16
CA ASN A 57 -25.54 -20.62 -11.87
C ASN A 57 -26.35 -20.93 -13.13
N GLU A 58 -27.13 -22.02 -13.12
CA GLU A 58 -27.91 -22.48 -14.29
C GLU A 58 -28.84 -21.40 -14.85
N ARG A 59 -29.51 -20.62 -13.99
CA ARG A 59 -30.41 -19.53 -14.42
C ARG A 59 -29.66 -18.43 -15.15
N TYR A 60 -28.45 -18.11 -14.69
CA TYR A 60 -27.62 -17.08 -15.31
C TYR A 60 -27.00 -17.58 -16.62
N VAL A 61 -26.51 -18.82 -16.66
CA VAL A 61 -26.02 -19.48 -17.88
C VAL A 61 -27.12 -19.54 -18.95
N ALA A 62 -28.33 -19.96 -18.58
CA ALA A 62 -29.48 -20.00 -19.49
C ALA A 62 -29.93 -18.61 -19.97
N TRP A 63 -29.59 -17.55 -19.23
CA TRP A 63 -29.83 -16.17 -19.66
C TRP A 63 -28.76 -15.70 -20.65
N ILE A 64 -27.48 -16.00 -20.39
CA ILE A 64 -26.37 -15.72 -21.32
C ILE A 64 -26.59 -16.42 -22.67
N SER A 65 -27.06 -17.67 -22.67
CA SER A 65 -27.23 -18.45 -23.90
C SER A 65 -28.34 -17.94 -24.83
N LYS A 66 -29.14 -16.97 -24.41
CA LYS A 66 -30.24 -16.38 -25.18
C LYS A 66 -29.80 -15.17 -26.02
N PHE A 67 -28.59 -14.66 -25.83
CA PHE A 67 -28.04 -13.61 -26.68
C PHE A 67 -27.65 -14.18 -28.06
N GLY A 68 -27.77 -13.36 -29.10
CA GLY A 68 -27.43 -13.77 -30.47
C GLY A 68 -25.93 -14.02 -30.65
N SER A 69 -25.57 -14.90 -31.60
CA SER A 69 -24.17 -15.28 -31.88
C SER A 69 -23.27 -14.13 -32.37
N GLY A 70 -23.83 -12.96 -32.69
CA GLY A 70 -23.09 -11.75 -33.02
C GLY A 70 -22.64 -10.93 -31.81
N VAL A 71 -23.07 -11.32 -30.60
CA VAL A 71 -22.72 -10.66 -29.34
C VAL A 71 -21.53 -11.37 -28.70
N THR A 72 -20.50 -10.61 -28.36
CA THR A 72 -19.33 -11.12 -27.62
C THR A 72 -19.54 -11.00 -26.11
N HIS A 73 -19.05 -11.97 -25.34
CA HIS A 73 -19.21 -12.00 -23.89
C HIS A 73 -17.86 -11.94 -23.19
N HIS A 74 -17.69 -10.96 -22.29
CA HIS A 74 -16.47 -10.69 -21.55
C HIS A 74 -16.72 -10.88 -20.05
N LEU A 75 -16.01 -11.82 -19.42
CA LEU A 75 -16.16 -12.18 -18.02
C LEU A 75 -15.05 -11.56 -17.17
N SER A 76 -15.44 -10.86 -16.10
CA SER A 76 -14.55 -10.45 -15.02
C SER A 76 -15.03 -11.08 -13.72
N THR A 77 -14.27 -12.06 -13.22
CA THR A 77 -14.57 -12.73 -11.96
C THR A 77 -13.28 -13.26 -11.32
N PRO A 78 -13.05 -13.03 -10.01
CA PRO A 78 -11.77 -13.36 -9.36
C PRO A 78 -11.29 -14.81 -9.52
N SER A 79 -12.19 -15.79 -9.59
CA SER A 79 -11.80 -17.20 -9.66
C SER A 79 -11.53 -17.71 -11.06
N HIS A 80 -12.10 -17.09 -12.09
CA HIS A 80 -11.91 -17.50 -13.50
C HIS A 80 -10.94 -16.58 -14.25
N SER A 81 -10.52 -15.47 -13.65
CA SER A 81 -9.48 -14.59 -14.19
C SER A 81 -8.11 -14.94 -13.57
N PRO A 82 -7.01 -14.83 -14.35
CA PRO A 82 -5.67 -15.00 -13.80
C PRO A 82 -5.35 -13.88 -12.80
N ASN A 83 -4.56 -14.19 -11.77
CA ASN A 83 -4.18 -13.26 -10.71
C ASN A 83 -2.85 -12.55 -11.05
N LEU A 84 -2.86 -11.79 -12.14
CA LEU A 84 -1.71 -11.05 -12.67
C LEU A 84 -1.38 -9.79 -11.82
N PHE A 85 -0.19 -9.21 -11.98
CA PHE A 85 0.27 -8.06 -11.20
C PHE A 85 -0.43 -6.75 -11.58
N THR A 86 -1.35 -6.20 -10.78
CA THR A 86 -1.97 -4.90 -11.11
C THR A 86 -0.96 -3.78 -11.37
N PHE A 87 0.13 -3.71 -10.59
CA PHE A 87 1.20 -2.72 -10.76
C PHE A 87 2.48 -3.38 -11.30
N GLU A 88 2.61 -3.45 -12.62
CA GLU A 88 3.72 -4.17 -13.28
C GLU A 88 5.09 -3.54 -13.01
N ALA A 89 5.17 -2.21 -12.98
CA ALA A 89 6.40 -1.48 -12.68
C ALA A 89 6.90 -1.76 -11.25
N SER A 90 5.99 -1.80 -10.26
CA SER A 90 6.30 -2.19 -8.89
C SER A 90 6.74 -3.66 -8.81
N ALA A 91 6.09 -4.58 -9.54
CA ALA A 91 6.49 -5.99 -9.58
C ALA A 91 7.87 -6.20 -10.22
N LEU A 92 8.17 -5.49 -11.32
CA LEU A 92 9.49 -5.48 -11.97
C LEU A 92 10.58 -4.92 -11.04
N LEU A 93 10.28 -3.83 -10.33
CA LEU A 93 11.19 -3.30 -9.31
C LEU A 93 11.43 -4.35 -8.22
N GLN A 94 10.38 -5.02 -7.75
CA GLN A 94 10.54 -6.06 -6.73
C GLN A 94 11.40 -7.23 -7.20
N LEU A 95 11.29 -7.64 -8.47
CA LEU A 95 12.16 -8.65 -9.08
C LEU A 95 13.63 -8.18 -9.14
N LYS A 96 13.85 -6.92 -9.48
CA LYS A 96 15.19 -6.30 -9.45
C LYS A 96 15.77 -6.28 -8.03
N LEU A 97 14.98 -5.89 -7.02
CA LEU A 97 15.41 -5.88 -5.62
C LEU A 97 15.67 -7.31 -5.10
N ASN A 98 14.87 -8.29 -5.55
CA ASN A 98 15.06 -9.71 -5.26
C ASN A 98 16.43 -10.20 -5.73
N LEU A 99 16.95 -9.73 -6.88
CA LEU A 99 18.31 -10.07 -7.31
C LEU A 99 19.36 -9.66 -6.28
N ILE A 100 19.18 -8.54 -5.58
CA ILE A 100 20.17 -8.03 -4.63
C ILE A 100 20.08 -8.77 -3.30
N ALA A 101 18.88 -8.89 -2.73
CA ALA A 101 18.67 -9.53 -1.43
C ALA A 101 17.37 -10.37 -1.46
N PRO A 102 17.41 -11.62 -1.97
CA PRO A 102 16.21 -12.43 -2.18
C PRO A 102 15.40 -12.66 -0.90
N GLY A 103 16.08 -12.86 0.24
CA GLY A 103 15.43 -13.05 1.53
C GLY A 103 14.69 -11.82 2.05
N SER A 104 15.13 -10.62 1.65
CA SER A 104 14.52 -9.36 2.07
C SER A 104 13.44 -8.86 1.12
N PHE A 105 13.56 -9.19 -0.17
CA PHE A 105 12.65 -8.73 -1.22
C PHE A 105 12.00 -9.91 -1.94
N PRO A 106 11.03 -10.61 -1.33
CA PRO A 106 10.35 -11.70 -2.02
C PRO A 106 9.46 -11.17 -3.14
N ILE A 107 9.30 -11.99 -4.18
CA ILE A 107 8.41 -11.70 -5.30
C ILE A 107 6.96 -11.71 -4.81
N PRO A 108 6.13 -10.71 -5.14
CA PRO A 108 4.74 -10.70 -4.72
C PRO A 108 3.98 -11.83 -5.42
N HIS A 109 3.00 -12.40 -4.74
CA HIS A 109 2.21 -13.51 -5.24
C HIS A 109 1.41 -13.12 -6.49
N TYR A 110 1.49 -13.96 -7.52
CA TYR A 110 0.70 -13.90 -8.74
C TYR A 110 0.36 -15.32 -9.21
N SER A 111 -0.63 -15.45 -10.10
CA SER A 111 -0.94 -16.70 -10.79
C SER A 111 -1.33 -16.41 -12.23
N SER A 112 -0.65 -17.04 -13.18
CA SER A 112 -1.01 -16.99 -14.61
C SER A 112 -2.22 -17.86 -14.92
N GLU A 113 -2.51 -18.85 -14.08
CA GLU A 113 -3.66 -19.73 -14.20
C GLU A 113 -4.81 -19.25 -13.31
N PRO A 114 -6.06 -19.30 -13.79
CA PRO A 114 -7.22 -19.04 -12.95
C PRO A 114 -7.40 -20.15 -11.91
N THR A 115 -8.11 -19.84 -10.82
CA THR A 115 -8.41 -20.84 -9.78
C THR A 115 -9.41 -21.89 -10.26
N ILE A 116 -10.35 -21.47 -11.11
CA ILE A 116 -11.35 -22.31 -11.76
C ILE A 116 -11.21 -22.11 -13.28
N PRO A 117 -11.06 -23.18 -14.09
CA PRO A 117 -10.98 -23.05 -15.54
C PRO A 117 -12.22 -22.35 -16.10
N SER A 118 -12.02 -21.42 -17.05
CA SER A 118 -13.14 -20.74 -17.70
C SER A 118 -13.96 -21.71 -18.56
N SER A 119 -15.28 -21.52 -18.58
CA SER A 119 -16.14 -22.17 -19.57
C SER A 119 -15.76 -21.69 -20.97
N PRO A 120 -15.69 -22.56 -21.99
CA PRO A 120 -15.21 -22.23 -23.34
C PRO A 120 -16.07 -21.20 -24.09
N GLN A 121 -17.19 -20.75 -23.51
CA GLN A 121 -18.13 -19.81 -24.14
C GLN A 121 -17.94 -18.34 -23.72
N LEU A 122 -17.08 -18.02 -22.74
CA LEU A 122 -16.89 -16.66 -22.27
C LEU A 122 -15.43 -16.22 -22.46
N ASN A 123 -15.22 -15.05 -23.08
CA ASN A 123 -13.91 -14.45 -23.16
C ASN A 123 -13.55 -13.87 -21.80
N LEU A 124 -12.36 -14.14 -21.29
CA LEU A 124 -11.89 -13.48 -20.07
C LEU A 124 -11.54 -12.03 -20.39
N LEU A 125 -12.07 -11.10 -19.61
CA LEU A 125 -11.67 -9.70 -19.69
C LEU A 125 -10.21 -9.60 -19.24
N SER A 126 -9.31 -9.21 -20.14
CA SER A 126 -7.91 -9.01 -19.79
C SER A 126 -7.60 -7.55 -19.52
N ARG A 127 -6.53 -7.33 -18.76
CA ARG A 127 -6.06 -5.99 -18.40
C ARG A 127 -5.60 -5.22 -19.64
N HIS A 128 -5.77 -3.89 -19.61
CA HIS A 128 -5.35 -3.00 -20.69
C HIS A 128 -5.94 -3.34 -22.07
N GLU A 129 -7.04 -4.10 -22.12
CA GLU A 129 -7.80 -4.29 -23.34
C GLU A 129 -8.48 -2.99 -23.74
N THR A 130 -8.16 -2.52 -24.94
CA THR A 130 -8.88 -1.41 -25.56
C THR A 130 -9.86 -1.98 -26.57
N PHE A 131 -11.13 -1.62 -26.41
CA PHE A 131 -12.21 -2.04 -27.31
C PHE A 131 -12.55 -0.90 -28.27
N SER A 132 -12.43 -1.16 -29.57
CA SER A 132 -12.95 -0.26 -30.60
C SER A 132 -14.27 -0.79 -31.12
N PHE A 133 -15.32 0.02 -30.97
CA PHE A 133 -16.66 -0.29 -31.47
C PHE A 133 -16.85 0.42 -32.82
N LYS A 134 -16.70 -0.31 -33.92
CA LYS A 134 -17.16 0.13 -35.24
C LYS A 134 -18.55 -0.44 -35.48
N SER A 135 -19.36 0.21 -36.32
CA SER A 135 -20.82 -0.03 -36.50
C SER A 135 -21.29 -1.48 -36.69
N SER A 136 -20.40 -2.44 -36.97
CA SER A 136 -20.71 -3.86 -37.13
C SER A 136 -19.76 -4.83 -36.44
N LYS A 137 -18.64 -4.37 -35.84
CA LYS A 137 -17.63 -5.25 -35.24
C LYS A 137 -16.91 -4.56 -34.08
N MET A 138 -16.66 -5.34 -33.04
CA MET A 138 -15.73 -4.99 -31.98
C MET A 138 -14.34 -5.55 -32.32
N THR A 139 -13.30 -4.73 -32.21
CA THR A 139 -11.91 -5.19 -32.25
C THR A 139 -11.24 -4.91 -30.92
N ALA A 140 -10.57 -5.92 -30.37
CA ALA A 140 -9.73 -5.78 -29.18
C ALA A 140 -8.28 -5.63 -29.62
N GLU A 141 -7.59 -4.61 -29.12
CA GLU A 141 -6.14 -4.47 -29.24
C GLU A 141 -5.52 -4.79 -27.88
N HIS A 142 -4.53 -5.69 -27.88
CA HIS A 142 -3.73 -5.97 -26.68
C HIS A 142 -2.51 -5.06 -26.68
N VAL A 143 -2.42 -4.20 -25.67
CA VAL A 143 -1.17 -3.51 -25.33
C VAL A 143 -0.18 -4.55 -24.81
N SER A 144 1.12 -4.37 -25.11
CA SER A 144 2.20 -5.29 -24.76
C SER A 144 2.09 -5.72 -23.29
N GLN A 145 1.88 -7.01 -23.07
CA GLN A 145 1.83 -7.59 -21.72
C GLN A 145 3.24 -7.76 -21.16
N LEU A 146 3.38 -7.59 -19.85
CA LEU A 146 4.57 -7.99 -19.12
C LEU A 146 4.90 -9.47 -19.42
N ASP A 147 6.16 -9.74 -19.78
CA ASP A 147 6.63 -11.10 -19.97
C ASP A 147 6.78 -11.79 -18.62
N TYR A 148 5.77 -12.57 -18.21
CA TYR A 148 5.75 -13.26 -16.93
C TYR A 148 6.82 -14.36 -16.79
N SER A 149 7.45 -14.80 -17.89
CA SER A 149 8.48 -15.84 -17.83
C SER A 149 9.78 -15.36 -17.16
N ILE A 150 9.99 -14.05 -17.01
CA ILE A 150 11.11 -13.49 -16.24
C ILE A 150 11.01 -13.83 -14.74
N PHE A 151 9.81 -13.96 -14.19
CA PHE A 151 9.59 -14.24 -12.76
C PHE A 151 9.79 -15.73 -12.42
N GLY A 152 9.73 -16.60 -13.42
CA GLY A 152 10.06 -18.03 -13.30
C GLY A 152 11.50 -18.37 -13.72
N CYS A 153 12.30 -17.38 -14.11
CA CYS A 153 13.66 -17.59 -14.56
C CYS A 153 14.58 -17.93 -13.37
N SER A 154 15.07 -19.17 -13.31
CA SER A 154 16.01 -19.61 -12.28
C SER A 154 17.46 -19.24 -12.59
N ASN A 155 17.77 -18.90 -13.85
CA ASN A 155 19.12 -18.52 -14.25
C ASN A 155 19.33 -17.02 -14.03
N ARG A 156 20.15 -16.66 -13.04
CA ARG A 156 20.43 -15.27 -12.71
C ARG A 156 21.08 -14.47 -13.84
N SER A 157 22.06 -15.04 -14.55
CA SER A 157 22.73 -14.34 -15.66
C SER A 157 21.77 -14.05 -16.82
N GLU A 158 20.87 -15.01 -17.10
CA GLU A 158 19.77 -14.78 -18.05
C GLU A 158 18.84 -13.66 -17.57
N LEU A 159 18.47 -13.67 -16.29
CA LEU A 159 17.57 -12.68 -15.70
C LEU A 159 18.19 -11.27 -15.70
N VAL A 160 19.47 -11.14 -15.37
CA VAL A 160 20.25 -9.89 -15.44
C VAL A 160 20.25 -9.34 -16.88
N SER A 161 20.44 -10.21 -17.87
CA SER A 161 20.40 -9.83 -19.29
C SER A 161 19.00 -9.37 -19.72
N ARG A 162 17.95 -10.14 -19.36
CA ARG A 162 16.54 -9.83 -19.72
C ARG A 162 16.01 -8.57 -19.05
N LEU A 163 16.44 -8.29 -17.81
CA LEU A 163 16.11 -7.07 -17.09
C LEU A 163 16.97 -5.86 -17.50
N LYS A 164 17.94 -6.06 -18.41
CA LYS A 164 18.87 -5.04 -18.90
C LYS A 164 19.56 -4.30 -17.75
N ILE A 165 20.03 -5.06 -16.76
CA ILE A 165 20.78 -4.53 -15.61
C ILE A 165 22.10 -3.95 -16.12
N GLN A 166 22.51 -2.80 -15.57
CA GLN A 166 23.76 -2.15 -15.94
C GLN A 166 24.97 -3.05 -15.63
N PRO A 167 26.01 -3.12 -16.49
CA PRO A 167 27.16 -4.00 -16.30
C PRO A 167 27.84 -3.84 -14.94
N GLU A 168 28.05 -2.60 -14.48
CA GLU A 168 28.66 -2.32 -13.17
C GLU A 168 27.88 -2.91 -11.99
N LEU A 169 26.55 -2.96 -12.11
CA LEU A 169 25.69 -3.55 -11.09
C LEU A 169 25.70 -5.07 -11.19
N ALA A 170 25.80 -5.63 -12.40
CA ALA A 170 25.98 -7.08 -12.58
C ALA A 170 27.26 -7.58 -11.90
N ASP A 171 28.39 -6.87 -12.05
CA ASP A 171 29.65 -7.22 -11.38
C ASP A 171 29.51 -7.16 -9.84
N GLN A 172 28.81 -6.14 -9.32
CA GLN A 172 28.52 -6.05 -7.88
C GLN A 172 27.63 -7.21 -7.41
N LEU A 173 26.63 -7.60 -8.19
CA LEU A 173 25.76 -8.72 -7.89
C LEU A 173 26.54 -10.05 -7.84
N GLU A 174 27.51 -10.27 -8.71
CA GLU A 174 28.40 -11.45 -8.65
C GLU A 174 29.29 -11.44 -7.40
N SER A 175 29.80 -10.27 -7.02
CA SER A 175 30.60 -10.12 -5.79
C SER A 175 29.80 -10.41 -4.52
N LEU A 176 28.49 -10.07 -4.51
CA LEU A 176 27.58 -10.36 -3.42
C LEU A 176 27.26 -11.86 -3.31
N GLU A 177 27.33 -12.61 -4.42
CA GLU A 177 27.12 -14.06 -4.40
C GLU A 177 28.35 -14.83 -3.90
N SER A 178 29.54 -14.34 -4.24
CA SER A 178 30.80 -14.97 -3.81
C SER A 178 31.05 -14.85 -2.30
N ASN A 179 30.50 -13.79 -1.69
CA ASN A 179 30.43 -13.65 -0.25
C ASN A 179 29.17 -14.40 0.22
N ASP A 180 29.34 -15.61 0.72
CA ASP A 180 28.24 -16.43 1.24
C ASP A 180 27.57 -15.73 2.45
N TYR A 181 26.65 -14.80 2.19
CA TYR A 181 25.89 -14.04 3.19
C TYR A 181 25.02 -14.94 4.08
N ASN A 182 24.97 -16.24 3.79
CA ASN A 182 24.34 -17.26 4.60
C ASN A 182 25.23 -17.85 5.72
N SER A 183 26.50 -17.46 5.85
CA SER A 183 27.37 -18.01 6.91
C SER A 183 28.23 -16.98 7.64
N MET A 184 27.61 -16.16 8.47
CA MET A 184 28.26 -15.71 9.72
C MET A 184 27.21 -15.70 10.82
N ALA A 185 27.05 -16.84 11.50
CA ALA A 185 26.39 -16.88 12.79
C ALA A 185 27.10 -15.86 13.70
N SER A 186 26.39 -14.82 14.10
CA SER A 186 26.87 -13.96 15.18
C SER A 186 27.09 -14.87 16.39
N THR A 187 28.31 -14.83 16.92
CA THR A 187 28.77 -15.64 18.05
C THR A 187 28.20 -15.15 19.40
N GLY A 188 27.12 -14.36 19.36
CA GLY A 188 26.38 -13.88 20.52
C GLY A 188 25.02 -14.55 20.63
N GLU A 189 24.50 -14.69 21.85
CA GLU A 189 23.11 -15.11 22.06
C GLU A 189 22.16 -14.17 21.28
N SER A 190 21.43 -14.72 20.29
CA SER A 190 20.45 -13.96 19.51
C SER A 190 19.35 -13.46 20.44
N LYS A 191 19.17 -12.13 20.50
CA LYS A 191 18.12 -11.52 21.33
C LYS A 191 16.76 -11.78 20.71
N PHE A 192 15.70 -11.80 21.51
CA PHE A 192 14.34 -11.99 21.00
C PHE A 192 13.97 -10.97 19.92
N ILE A 193 14.36 -9.70 20.10
CA ILE A 193 14.11 -8.61 19.15
C ILE A 193 14.66 -8.90 17.76
N ASP A 194 15.77 -9.64 17.66
CA ASP A 194 16.43 -9.97 16.39
C ASP A 194 15.55 -10.87 15.52
N GLN A 195 14.57 -11.56 16.11
CA GLN A 195 13.63 -12.45 15.42
C GLN A 195 12.37 -11.72 14.94
N ILE A 196 12.09 -10.51 15.42
CA ILE A 196 10.97 -9.70 14.94
C ILE A 196 11.24 -9.28 13.50
N VAL A 197 10.24 -9.46 12.64
CA VAL A 197 10.32 -9.08 11.22
C VAL A 197 9.55 -7.78 11.00
N VAL A 198 10.19 -6.83 10.33
CA VAL A 198 9.55 -5.62 9.81
C VAL A 198 9.22 -5.85 8.34
N THR A 199 7.94 -5.80 7.99
CA THR A 199 7.47 -5.84 6.60
C THR A 199 6.85 -4.52 6.20
N THR A 200 7.47 -3.78 5.30
CA THR A 200 6.90 -2.51 4.80
C THR A 200 6.02 -2.80 3.59
N LEU A 201 4.70 -2.78 3.81
CA LEU A 201 3.70 -3.07 2.79
C LEU A 201 3.50 -1.91 1.83
N GLY A 202 3.66 -0.68 2.31
CA GLY A 202 3.65 0.53 1.50
C GLY A 202 4.55 1.59 2.12
N THR A 203 5.27 2.30 1.27
CA THR A 203 6.40 3.16 1.65
C THR A 203 6.35 4.57 1.09
N GLY A 204 5.24 4.93 0.44
CA GLY A 204 5.00 6.22 -0.20
C GLY A 204 4.23 7.20 0.68
N SER A 205 4.44 8.49 0.44
CA SER A 205 3.73 9.61 1.08
C SER A 205 2.64 10.19 0.20
N ALA A 206 1.54 10.65 0.81
CA ALA A 206 0.40 11.40 0.28
C ALA A 206 -0.47 10.68 -0.76
N SER A 207 0.11 10.01 -1.76
CA SER A 207 -0.63 9.34 -2.82
C SER A 207 0.14 8.14 -3.36
N PRO A 208 -0.55 7.07 -3.81
CA PRO A 208 0.10 5.95 -4.46
C PRO A 208 0.85 6.42 -5.71
N SER A 209 2.09 5.93 -5.88
CA SER A 209 2.94 6.20 -7.03
C SER A 209 3.18 4.92 -7.84
N LYS A 210 3.84 5.05 -9.01
CA LYS A 210 4.18 3.92 -9.89
C LYS A 210 4.94 2.79 -9.17
N TYR A 211 5.76 3.13 -8.17
CA TYR A 211 6.67 2.18 -7.48
C TYR A 211 6.39 2.00 -5.99
N ARG A 212 5.69 2.94 -5.35
CA ARG A 212 5.42 2.93 -3.91
C ARG A 212 3.94 3.18 -3.65
N ASN A 213 3.30 2.26 -2.95
CA ASN A 213 1.99 2.44 -2.35
C ASN A 213 2.08 3.27 -1.06
N VAL A 214 0.96 3.83 -0.59
CA VAL A 214 0.91 4.65 0.63
C VAL A 214 1.20 3.86 1.91
N SER A 215 1.50 4.60 2.99
CA SER A 215 2.04 4.08 4.25
C SER A 215 1.31 2.86 4.82
N SER A 216 2.07 1.77 5.01
CA SER A 216 1.66 0.66 5.87
C SER A 216 2.85 -0.21 6.24
N THR A 217 3.05 -0.46 7.53
CA THR A 217 4.14 -1.29 8.05
C THR A 217 3.62 -2.37 9.00
N LEU A 218 3.96 -3.62 8.72
CA LEU A 218 3.54 -4.79 9.47
C LEU A 218 4.72 -5.37 10.26
N LEU A 219 4.60 -5.41 11.58
CA LEU A 219 5.53 -6.11 12.46
C LEU A 219 5.05 -7.54 12.71
N HIS A 220 5.97 -8.49 12.64
CA HIS A 220 5.74 -9.89 12.93
C HIS A 220 6.45 -10.21 14.23
N VAL A 221 5.71 -10.31 15.33
CA VAL A 221 6.25 -10.59 16.66
C VAL A 221 6.15 -12.10 16.88
N PRO A 222 7.28 -12.82 17.04
CA PRO A 222 7.24 -14.26 17.26
C PRO A 222 6.40 -14.63 18.49
N HIS A 223 5.58 -15.66 18.36
CA HIS A 223 4.80 -16.24 19.45
C HIS A 223 5.02 -17.77 19.50
N GLY A 224 4.96 -18.36 20.69
CA GLY A 224 5.20 -19.80 20.88
C GLY A 224 6.65 -20.22 20.58
N GLN A 225 6.85 -21.44 20.04
CA GLN A 225 8.19 -21.96 19.68
C GLN A 225 8.75 -21.37 18.36
N GLY A 226 8.39 -20.12 18.01
CA GLY A 226 9.04 -19.34 16.94
C GLY A 226 8.56 -19.60 15.52
N HIS A 227 7.52 -20.41 15.31
CA HIS A 227 6.92 -20.67 13.99
C HIS A 227 5.62 -19.89 13.73
N GLU A 228 5.07 -19.22 14.75
CA GLU A 228 3.84 -18.43 14.66
C GLU A 228 4.12 -16.97 14.99
N PHE A 229 3.34 -16.05 14.40
CA PHE A 229 3.50 -14.62 14.59
C PHE A 229 2.20 -13.96 15.03
N ASP A 230 2.31 -13.13 16.07
CA ASP A 230 1.35 -12.07 16.32
C ASP A 230 1.70 -10.87 15.44
N PHE A 231 0.70 -10.28 14.80
CA PHE A 231 0.90 -9.16 13.90
C PHE A 231 0.51 -7.82 14.53
N VAL A 232 1.34 -6.81 14.29
CA VAL A 232 1.06 -5.40 14.62
C VAL A 232 1.16 -4.57 13.35
N LEU A 233 0.09 -3.86 13.00
CA LEU A 233 0.05 -3.00 11.83
C LEU A 233 0.17 -1.53 12.24
N LEU A 234 1.11 -0.83 11.63
CA LEU A 234 1.39 0.58 11.82
C LEU A 234 0.98 1.31 10.53
N ASP A 235 -0.10 2.07 10.63
CA ASP A 235 -0.82 2.68 9.51
C ASP A 235 -1.34 1.67 8.46
N ALA A 236 -2.43 2.05 7.82
CA ALA A 236 -3.16 1.23 6.86
C ALA A 236 -3.74 2.12 5.75
N GLY A 237 -2.87 2.75 4.97
CA GLY A 237 -3.23 3.50 3.77
C GLY A 237 -3.97 2.67 2.73
N GLU A 238 -4.50 3.33 1.70
CA GLU A 238 -5.17 2.68 0.57
C GLU A 238 -4.34 1.51 0.01
N GLY A 239 -5.01 0.41 -0.37
CA GLY A 239 -4.33 -0.76 -0.95
C GLY A 239 -3.66 -1.70 0.04
N THR A 240 -3.58 -1.38 1.34
CA THR A 240 -2.93 -2.23 2.37
C THR A 240 -3.40 -3.69 2.34
N LEU A 241 -4.72 -3.95 2.26
CA LEU A 241 -5.24 -5.32 2.14
C LEU A 241 -4.75 -6.03 0.86
N GLY A 242 -4.65 -5.30 -0.24
CA GLY A 242 -4.10 -5.81 -1.50
C GLY A 242 -2.62 -6.16 -1.36
N GLN A 243 -1.84 -5.30 -0.72
CA GLN A 243 -0.42 -5.55 -0.43
C GLN A 243 -0.25 -6.79 0.48
N ILE A 244 -1.08 -6.96 1.51
CA ILE A 244 -1.08 -8.19 2.35
C ILE A 244 -1.38 -9.43 1.49
N LYS A 245 -2.42 -9.38 0.66
CA LYS A 245 -2.80 -10.50 -0.24
C LYS A 245 -1.67 -10.86 -1.21
N ARG A 246 -0.95 -9.86 -1.76
CA ARG A 246 0.22 -10.06 -2.62
C ARG A 246 1.42 -10.59 -1.84
N LYS A 247 1.70 -10.06 -0.66
CA LYS A 247 2.85 -10.48 0.14
C LYS A 247 2.76 -11.92 0.61
N PHE A 248 1.60 -12.32 1.13
CA PHE A 248 1.44 -13.61 1.81
C PHE A 248 0.79 -14.69 0.94
N GLY A 249 0.32 -14.34 -0.27
CA GLY A 249 -0.37 -15.28 -1.16
C GLY A 249 -1.48 -16.01 -0.40
N PRO A 250 -1.63 -17.33 -0.51
CA PRO A 250 -2.66 -18.09 0.22
C PRO A 250 -2.69 -17.89 1.74
N GLY A 251 -1.57 -17.49 2.36
CA GLY A 251 -1.44 -17.27 3.81
C GLY A 251 -2.05 -15.96 4.32
N TRP A 252 -2.53 -15.06 3.44
CA TRP A 252 -3.00 -13.71 3.84
C TRP A 252 -4.11 -13.71 4.90
N LYS A 253 -4.98 -14.73 4.90
CA LYS A 253 -6.06 -14.87 5.89
C LYS A 253 -5.51 -15.08 7.29
N GLU A 254 -4.42 -15.84 7.40
CA GLU A 254 -3.78 -16.13 8.69
C GLU A 254 -3.16 -14.87 9.28
N THR A 255 -2.56 -14.03 8.42
CA THR A 255 -2.08 -12.70 8.82
C THR A 255 -3.18 -11.85 9.44
N LEU A 256 -4.38 -11.82 8.84
CA LEU A 256 -5.50 -11.06 9.41
C LEU A 256 -6.07 -11.69 10.68
N LYS A 257 -6.13 -13.02 10.76
CA LYS A 257 -6.61 -13.74 11.95
C LYS A 257 -5.73 -13.49 13.18
N ASN A 258 -4.41 -13.41 12.98
CA ASN A 258 -3.43 -13.18 14.05
C ASN A 258 -3.03 -11.69 14.19
N LEU A 259 -3.78 -10.78 13.56
CA LEU A 259 -3.61 -9.34 13.76
C LEU A 259 -4.14 -8.94 15.15
N LYS A 260 -3.21 -8.56 16.04
CA LYS A 260 -3.45 -8.22 17.45
C LYS A 260 -3.63 -6.73 17.68
N MET A 261 -2.93 -5.92 16.90
CA MET A 261 -2.92 -4.46 17.06
C MET A 261 -2.86 -3.77 15.71
N ILE A 262 -3.65 -2.71 15.56
CA ILE A 262 -3.50 -1.68 14.52
C ILE A 262 -3.29 -0.35 15.23
N PHE A 263 -2.26 0.38 14.87
CA PHE A 263 -2.04 1.76 15.26
C PHE A 263 -2.22 2.66 14.04
N ILE A 264 -3.03 3.72 14.18
CA ILE A 264 -3.16 4.78 13.18
C ILE A 264 -2.59 6.08 13.75
N SER A 265 -1.55 6.59 13.11
CA SER A 265 -0.82 7.78 13.54
C SER A 265 -1.70 9.03 13.54
N HIS A 266 -2.43 9.29 12.45
CA HIS A 266 -3.26 10.47 12.28
C HIS A 266 -4.33 10.37 11.17
N LEU A 267 -5.00 11.49 10.87
CA LEU A 267 -6.19 11.56 10.01
C LEU A 267 -5.93 11.74 8.51
N HIS A 268 -4.67 11.91 8.07
CA HIS A 268 -4.40 12.00 6.64
C HIS A 268 -4.71 10.67 5.93
N ALA A 269 -5.31 10.78 4.75
CA ALA A 269 -5.96 9.68 4.04
C ALA A 269 -5.00 8.52 3.71
N ASP A 270 -3.75 8.85 3.39
CA ASP A 270 -2.66 7.94 3.08
C ASP A 270 -2.24 7.03 4.24
N HIS A 271 -2.74 7.27 5.47
CA HIS A 271 -2.45 6.45 6.64
C HIS A 271 -3.61 5.55 7.10
N HIS A 272 -4.84 5.74 6.61
CA HIS A 272 -5.99 4.99 7.13
C HIS A 272 -7.06 4.59 6.11
N CYS A 273 -7.06 5.10 4.88
CA CYS A 273 -8.12 4.81 3.90
C CYS A 273 -8.24 3.32 3.52
N GLY A 274 -7.22 2.49 3.74
CA GLY A 274 -7.28 1.04 3.54
C GLY A 274 -7.87 0.27 4.73
N LEU A 275 -7.98 0.91 5.90
CA LEU A 275 -8.44 0.28 7.14
C LEU A 275 -9.86 -0.30 7.05
N PRO A 276 -10.88 0.38 6.49
CA PRO A 276 -12.23 -0.20 6.38
C PRO A 276 -12.25 -1.50 5.61
N SER A 277 -11.59 -1.56 4.44
CA SER A 277 -11.52 -2.76 3.61
C SER A 277 -10.83 -3.92 4.35
N LEU A 278 -9.76 -3.63 5.09
CA LEU A 278 -9.06 -4.63 5.91
C LEU A 278 -9.97 -5.18 7.02
N LEU A 279 -10.64 -4.28 7.77
CA LEU A 279 -11.52 -4.68 8.87
C LEU A 279 -12.77 -5.43 8.36
N ALA A 280 -13.38 -4.99 7.26
CA ALA A 280 -14.50 -5.65 6.63
C ALA A 280 -14.13 -7.07 6.18
N GLU A 281 -12.94 -7.24 5.61
CA GLU A 281 -12.49 -8.56 5.17
C GLU A 281 -12.15 -9.46 6.35
N ARG A 282 -11.51 -8.92 7.39
CA ARG A 282 -11.24 -9.64 8.64
C ARG A 282 -12.53 -10.04 9.36
N ALA A 283 -13.58 -9.22 9.31
CA ALA A 283 -14.86 -9.51 9.95
C ALA A 283 -15.59 -10.71 9.32
N LYS A 284 -15.24 -11.09 8.08
CA LYS A 284 -15.75 -12.31 7.42
C LYS A 284 -15.01 -13.58 7.84
N LEU A 285 -13.90 -13.46 8.57
CA LEU A 285 -13.09 -14.59 9.01
C LEU A 285 -13.53 -15.06 10.41
N ASP A 286 -13.56 -16.38 10.58
CA ASP A 286 -13.76 -17.03 11.86
C ASP A 286 -12.43 -17.22 12.60
N ASN A 287 -12.51 -17.43 13.91
CA ASN A 287 -11.37 -17.72 14.80
C ASN A 287 -10.28 -16.64 14.78
N CYS A 288 -10.64 -15.37 14.54
CA CYS A 288 -9.71 -14.26 14.70
C CYS A 288 -9.43 -13.97 16.17
N VAL A 289 -8.18 -13.66 16.50
CA VAL A 289 -7.82 -13.14 17.83
C VAL A 289 -8.51 -11.80 18.08
N PRO A 290 -8.69 -11.35 19.34
CA PRO A 290 -9.16 -9.99 19.60
C PRO A 290 -8.19 -8.96 19.04
N LEU A 291 -8.71 -7.90 18.41
CA LEU A 291 -7.91 -6.85 17.77
C LEU A 291 -8.04 -5.52 18.53
N ALA A 292 -6.91 -4.97 18.98
CA ALA A 292 -6.81 -3.61 19.49
C ALA A 292 -6.62 -2.62 18.35
N LEU A 293 -7.55 -1.67 18.19
CA LEU A 293 -7.41 -0.52 17.30
C LEU A 293 -7.04 0.71 18.11
N ILE A 294 -5.78 1.13 18.03
CA ILE A 294 -5.31 2.37 18.67
C ILE A 294 -5.33 3.47 17.62
N SER A 295 -6.18 4.47 17.83
CA SER A 295 -6.32 5.57 16.89
C SER A 295 -6.92 6.81 17.57
N GLN A 296 -6.86 7.92 16.85
CA GLN A 296 -7.56 9.13 17.24
C GLN A 296 -9.08 8.94 17.14
N TYR A 297 -9.83 9.68 17.96
CA TYR A 297 -11.28 9.60 18.00
C TYR A 297 -11.95 9.82 16.63
N GLY A 298 -11.41 10.69 15.78
CA GLY A 298 -11.96 10.93 14.44
C GLY A 298 -11.91 9.70 13.52
N ILE A 299 -10.87 8.87 13.63
CA ILE A 299 -10.80 7.59 12.89
C ILE A 299 -11.85 6.62 13.41
N TYR A 300 -12.02 6.53 14.73
CA TYR A 300 -13.06 5.70 15.33
C TYR A 300 -14.47 6.13 14.89
N LEU A 301 -14.75 7.44 14.86
CA LEU A 301 -16.02 7.97 14.36
C LEU A 301 -16.27 7.58 12.90
N TYR A 302 -15.28 7.79 12.04
CA TYR A 302 -15.34 7.40 10.63
C TYR A 302 -15.66 5.90 10.46
N LEU A 303 -14.95 5.03 11.19
CA LEU A 303 -15.20 3.59 11.13
C LEU A 303 -16.54 3.20 11.74
N ASN A 304 -17.00 3.89 12.77
CA ASN A 304 -18.30 3.63 13.38
C ASN A 304 -19.45 3.99 12.43
N GLU A 305 -19.34 5.12 11.71
CA GLU A 305 -20.28 5.48 10.64
C GLU A 305 -20.25 4.46 9.51
N LYS A 306 -19.04 4.05 9.08
CA LYS A 306 -18.89 3.04 8.04
C LYS A 306 -19.43 1.66 8.47
N SER A 307 -19.38 1.34 9.76
CA SER A 307 -19.91 0.10 10.33
C SER A 307 -21.42 -0.05 10.22
N VAL A 308 -22.15 1.03 9.91
CA VAL A 308 -23.57 0.99 9.58
C VAL A 308 -23.80 0.35 8.21
N LEU A 309 -22.85 0.50 7.28
CA LEU A 309 -22.95 0.02 5.91
C LEU A 309 -22.40 -1.39 5.74
N GLU A 310 -21.33 -1.74 6.46
CA GLU A 310 -20.70 -3.05 6.39
C GLU A 310 -20.09 -3.46 7.75
N PRO A 311 -20.03 -4.76 8.07
CA PRO A 311 -19.53 -5.20 9.36
C PRO A 311 -18.01 -5.01 9.45
N LEU A 312 -17.54 -4.08 10.29
CA LEU A 312 -16.10 -3.86 10.57
C LEU A 312 -15.62 -4.55 11.85
N GLY A 313 -16.49 -5.28 12.55
CA GLY A 313 -16.15 -5.98 13.79
C GLY A 313 -16.15 -5.12 15.07
N LEU A 314 -16.45 -3.81 14.97
CA LEU A 314 -16.55 -2.90 16.11
C LEU A 314 -17.73 -3.23 17.04
N SER A 315 -18.92 -3.48 16.47
CA SER A 315 -20.15 -3.75 17.24
C SER A 315 -20.16 -5.11 17.96
N MET A 316 -19.44 -6.09 17.42
CA MET A 316 -19.34 -7.45 17.97
C MET A 316 -18.22 -7.60 19.01
N GLY A 317 -17.52 -6.51 19.36
CA GLY A 317 -16.37 -6.53 20.27
C GLY A 317 -15.14 -7.27 19.75
N ARG A 318 -15.15 -7.72 18.48
CA ARG A 318 -14.01 -8.37 17.81
C ARG A 318 -12.86 -7.38 17.56
N VAL A 319 -13.20 -6.11 17.40
CA VAL A 319 -12.27 -4.98 17.32
C VAL A 319 -12.60 -4.03 18.47
N GLN A 320 -11.64 -3.78 19.36
CA GLN A 320 -11.81 -2.83 20.46
C GLN A 320 -10.96 -1.60 20.21
N TRP A 321 -11.60 -0.43 20.24
CA TRP A 321 -10.93 0.85 20.06
C TRP A 321 -10.31 1.37 21.37
N PHE A 322 -9.09 1.88 21.25
CA PHE A 322 -8.34 2.55 22.29
C PHE A 322 -7.96 3.95 21.79
N ASN A 323 -8.36 4.98 22.53
CA ASN A 323 -8.04 6.36 22.15
C ASN A 323 -6.55 6.64 22.34
N SER A 324 -5.87 7.09 21.27
CA SER A 324 -4.46 7.48 21.32
C SER A 324 -4.17 8.49 22.44
N ASP A 325 -5.08 9.41 22.74
CA ASP A 325 -4.91 10.37 23.84
C ASP A 325 -4.77 9.73 25.22
N HIS A 326 -5.47 8.62 25.45
CA HIS A 326 -5.44 7.95 26.75
C HIS A 326 -4.12 7.20 26.95
N LEU A 327 -3.34 6.98 25.89
CA LEU A 327 -2.05 6.31 25.93
C LEU A 327 -0.87 7.27 25.98
N LEU A 328 -1.10 8.58 26.10
CA LEU A 328 -0.06 9.56 26.39
C LEU A 328 0.56 9.28 27.77
N LYS A 329 1.88 9.44 27.90
CA LYS A 329 2.64 9.21 29.16
C LYS A 329 1.99 9.84 30.40
N ASN A 330 1.47 11.06 30.26
CA ASN A 330 0.92 11.87 31.33
C ASN A 330 -0.63 11.83 31.40
N SER A 331 -1.30 10.93 30.65
CA SER A 331 -2.75 10.82 30.72
C SER A 331 -3.21 10.18 32.03
N ASP A 332 -4.20 10.79 32.68
CA ASP A 332 -4.93 10.25 33.83
C ASP A 332 -5.64 8.92 33.52
N LYS A 333 -5.96 8.67 32.25
CA LYS A 333 -6.60 7.44 31.77
C LYS A 333 -5.61 6.34 31.36
N ARG A 334 -4.30 6.60 31.40
CA ARG A 334 -3.26 5.68 30.91
C ARG A 334 -3.31 4.32 31.57
N SER A 335 -3.28 4.28 32.90
CA SER A 335 -3.24 3.01 33.65
C SER A 335 -4.45 2.12 33.36
N GLN A 336 -5.66 2.69 33.34
CA GLN A 336 -6.88 1.95 33.02
C GLN A 336 -6.88 1.45 31.56
N THR A 337 -6.44 2.30 30.63
CA THR A 337 -6.42 1.99 29.19
C THR A 337 -5.39 0.89 28.88
N MET A 338 -4.19 0.97 29.48
CA MET A 338 -3.15 -0.05 29.34
C MET A 338 -3.57 -1.39 29.95
N CYS A 339 -4.20 -1.40 31.13
CA CYS A 339 -4.71 -2.63 31.73
C CYS A 339 -5.74 -3.33 30.82
N ARG A 340 -6.66 -2.56 30.21
CA ARG A 340 -7.62 -3.09 29.23
C ARG A 340 -6.94 -3.60 27.96
N PHE A 341 -5.92 -2.90 27.47
CA PHE A 341 -5.16 -3.29 26.29
C PHE A 341 -4.45 -4.64 26.52
N GLN A 342 -3.69 -4.76 27.62
CA GLN A 342 -2.95 -5.98 27.97
C GLN A 342 -3.89 -7.17 28.21
N ALA A 343 -5.04 -6.94 28.85
CA ALA A 343 -6.07 -7.96 29.03
C ALA A 343 -6.64 -8.43 27.69
N LEU A 344 -6.87 -7.52 26.74
CA LEU A 344 -7.41 -7.85 25.41
C LEU A 344 -6.41 -8.66 24.57
N THR A 345 -5.16 -8.19 24.51
CA THR A 345 -4.12 -8.78 23.65
C THR A 345 -3.53 -10.05 24.25
N SER A 346 -3.74 -10.27 25.56
CA SER A 346 -3.04 -11.30 26.34
C SER A 346 -1.52 -11.14 26.23
N SER A 347 -1.05 -9.89 26.21
CA SER A 347 0.37 -9.55 26.05
C SER A 347 0.86 -8.59 27.12
N ASN A 348 2.16 -8.67 27.42
CA ASN A 348 2.84 -7.74 28.34
C ASN A 348 3.44 -6.54 27.58
N LEU A 349 2.81 -6.16 26.46
CA LEU A 349 3.23 -4.99 25.69
C LEU A 349 2.84 -3.72 26.44
N GLU A 350 3.75 -2.76 26.43
CA GLU A 350 3.59 -1.40 26.92
C GLU A 350 3.52 -0.48 25.72
N ILE A 351 2.41 0.26 25.61
CA ILE A 351 2.15 1.16 24.50
C ILE A 351 2.16 2.59 25.02
N GLU A 352 2.99 3.44 24.44
CA GLU A 352 2.98 4.88 24.67
C GLU A 352 2.76 5.60 23.35
N THR A 353 1.67 6.33 23.23
CA THR A 353 1.50 7.26 22.12
C THR A 353 2.22 8.55 22.46
N VAL A 354 2.85 9.15 21.45
CA VAL A 354 3.73 10.30 21.62
C VAL A 354 3.25 11.40 20.68
N PRO A 355 2.95 12.63 21.16
CA PRO A 355 2.56 13.71 20.27
C PRO A 355 3.74 14.09 19.39
N VAL A 356 3.49 14.23 18.09
CA VAL A 356 4.52 14.55 17.10
C VAL A 356 4.17 15.82 16.32
N ASN A 357 5.17 16.41 15.66
CA ASN A 357 5.08 17.73 15.06
C ASN A 357 4.66 17.65 13.59
N HIS A 358 3.36 17.63 13.34
CA HIS A 358 2.78 17.62 12.00
C HIS A 358 1.48 18.45 11.94
N TRP A 359 0.80 18.48 10.80
CA TRP A 359 -0.45 19.21 10.66
C TRP A 359 -1.57 18.57 11.49
N GLY A 360 -2.10 19.37 12.42
CA GLY A 360 -3.13 18.91 13.34
C GLY A 360 -2.57 18.01 14.43
N LYS A 361 -3.45 17.17 14.98
CA LYS A 361 -3.09 16.25 16.05
C LYS A 361 -2.53 14.99 15.43
N CYS A 362 -1.29 14.64 15.75
CA CYS A 362 -0.60 13.48 15.21
C CYS A 362 0.16 12.75 16.31
N PHE A 363 0.32 11.43 16.15
CA PHE A 363 1.01 10.59 17.12
C PHE A 363 2.03 9.68 16.47
N GLY A 364 3.22 9.60 17.08
CA GLY A 364 4.06 8.42 17.02
C GLY A 364 3.67 7.41 18.10
N VAL A 365 4.27 6.23 18.08
CA VAL A 365 4.06 5.18 19.09
C VAL A 365 5.36 4.52 19.49
N CYS A 366 5.54 4.33 20.80
CA CYS A 366 6.55 3.45 21.37
C CYS A 366 5.86 2.15 21.81
N ILE A 367 6.38 1.03 21.32
CA ILE A 367 5.93 -0.33 21.65
C ILE A 367 7.08 -1.02 22.37
N GLU A 368 6.89 -1.31 23.64
CA GLU A 368 7.93 -1.91 24.49
C GLU A 368 7.44 -3.22 25.10
N GLN A 369 8.32 -4.21 25.19
CA GLN A 369 8.07 -5.41 25.96
C GLN A 369 9.15 -5.58 27.03
N LYS A 370 8.76 -5.37 28.29
CA LYS A 370 9.69 -5.35 29.43
C LYS A 370 10.32 -6.71 29.73
N THR A 371 9.62 -7.81 29.44
CA THR A 371 10.09 -9.16 29.77
C THR A 371 11.21 -9.65 28.84
N GLN A 372 11.11 -9.38 27.55
CA GLN A 372 12.15 -9.69 26.56
C GLN A 372 13.05 -8.48 26.26
N SER A 373 12.86 -7.37 26.98
CA SER A 373 13.67 -6.15 26.96
C SER A 373 13.89 -5.60 25.56
N TRP A 374 12.80 -5.26 24.86
CA TRP A 374 12.89 -4.62 23.56
C TRP A 374 11.93 -3.45 23.38
N LYS A 375 12.33 -2.47 22.55
CA LYS A 375 11.54 -1.27 22.23
C LYS A 375 11.59 -0.95 20.73
N ILE A 376 10.42 -0.80 20.13
CA ILE A 376 10.23 -0.35 18.75
C ILE A 376 9.48 0.99 18.75
N VAL A 377 9.93 1.94 17.94
CA VAL A 377 9.34 3.27 17.81
C VAL A 377 8.91 3.49 16.37
N PHE A 378 7.70 4.02 16.18
CA PHE A 378 7.19 4.46 14.88
C PHE A 378 6.80 5.93 14.95
N SER A 379 7.30 6.74 14.02
CA SER A 379 7.14 8.20 14.08
C SER A 379 5.73 8.67 13.70
N GLY A 380 5.05 7.98 12.78
CA GLY A 380 4.02 8.61 11.94
C GLY A 380 4.64 9.74 11.11
N ASP A 381 3.85 10.71 10.70
CA ASP A 381 4.35 11.93 10.06
C ASP A 381 4.78 12.96 11.09
N THR A 382 5.97 13.51 10.92
CA THR A 382 6.55 14.49 11.82
C THR A 382 7.76 15.20 11.24
N LYS A 383 7.87 16.49 11.54
CA LYS A 383 9.14 17.22 11.63
C LYS A 383 10.02 16.60 12.72
N PRO A 384 11.33 16.92 12.80
CA PRO A 384 12.14 16.56 13.96
C PRO A 384 11.45 16.90 15.28
N CYS A 385 11.23 15.89 16.12
CA CYS A 385 10.41 16.00 17.32
C CYS A 385 11.17 15.51 18.55
N GLN A 386 11.48 16.44 19.47
CA GLN A 386 12.19 16.11 20.70
C GLN A 386 11.39 15.16 21.60
N THR A 387 10.06 15.30 21.64
CA THR A 387 9.19 14.42 22.43
C THR A 387 9.25 12.97 21.95
N LEU A 388 9.36 12.74 20.64
CA LEU A 388 9.58 11.42 20.07
C LEU A 388 10.96 10.86 20.46
N ILE A 389 12.01 11.67 20.36
CA ILE A 389 13.37 11.30 20.79
C ILE A 389 13.38 10.87 22.26
N ASP A 390 12.79 11.66 23.14
CA ASP A 390 12.79 11.43 24.59
C ASP A 390 12.03 10.16 24.98
N ALA A 391 10.88 9.92 24.36
CA ALA A 391 10.08 8.70 24.60
C ALA A 391 10.78 7.44 24.03
N GLY A 392 11.38 7.59 22.85
CA GLY A 392 12.03 6.52 22.11
C GLY A 392 13.44 6.17 22.57
N GLN A 393 13.99 6.85 23.59
CA GLN A 393 15.40 6.68 23.97
C GLN A 393 15.82 5.21 24.10
N ASN A 394 16.98 4.90 23.52
CA ASN A 394 17.59 3.57 23.40
C ASN A 394 16.71 2.54 22.68
N ALA A 395 15.93 2.94 21.69
CA ALA A 395 15.11 2.02 20.88
C ALA A 395 15.98 0.98 20.17
N ASP A 396 15.50 -0.26 20.10
CA ASP A 396 16.13 -1.29 19.28
C ASP A 396 15.84 -1.08 17.78
N LEU A 397 14.70 -0.48 17.48
CA LEU A 397 14.29 -0.09 16.14
C LEU A 397 13.50 1.21 16.16
N LEU A 398 13.89 2.15 15.31
CA LEU A 398 13.08 3.30 14.92
C LEU A 398 12.64 3.12 13.47
N ILE A 399 11.33 3.26 13.20
CA ILE A 399 10.76 3.40 11.87
C ILE A 399 10.35 4.86 11.72
N HIS A 400 11.08 5.62 10.93
CA HIS A 400 10.91 7.08 10.84
C HIS A 400 10.52 7.52 9.43
N GLU A 401 9.61 8.48 9.34
CA GLU A 401 9.29 9.16 8.07
C GLU A 401 10.49 9.92 7.53
N ALA A 402 10.67 9.92 6.22
CA ALA A 402 11.80 10.52 5.55
C ALA A 402 11.34 11.09 4.19
N SER A 403 10.27 11.89 4.24
CA SER A 403 9.45 12.22 3.08
C SER A 403 10.19 13.04 2.02
N LEU A 404 11.15 13.87 2.42
CA LEU A 404 11.82 14.86 1.56
C LEU A 404 13.33 14.58 1.42
N GLY A 405 13.91 15.03 0.30
CA GLY A 405 15.35 14.96 0.07
C GLY A 405 16.15 15.89 1.00
N PRO A 406 17.48 15.68 1.11
CA PRO A 406 18.34 16.42 2.04
C PRO A 406 18.37 17.93 1.77
N GLU A 407 18.26 18.35 0.51
CA GLU A 407 18.28 19.77 0.11
C GLU A 407 16.95 20.51 0.36
N GLU A 408 15.89 19.80 0.75
CA GLU A 408 14.52 20.32 0.81
C GLU A 408 14.06 20.66 2.23
N THR A 409 14.98 21.09 3.09
CA THR A 409 14.70 21.34 4.52
C THR A 409 13.56 22.35 4.73
N GLU A 410 13.51 23.44 3.95
CA GLU A 410 12.43 24.44 4.04
C GLU A 410 11.07 23.88 3.60
N LEU A 411 11.07 23.02 2.58
CA LEU A 411 9.86 22.36 2.10
C LEU A 411 9.35 21.32 3.11
N ALA A 412 10.25 20.55 3.71
CA ALA A 412 9.93 19.60 4.78
C ALA A 412 9.30 20.34 5.98
N GLU A 413 9.91 21.45 6.40
CA GLU A 413 9.38 22.30 7.48
C GLU A 413 7.99 22.86 7.13
N THR A 414 7.79 23.34 5.90
CA THR A 414 6.51 23.89 5.46
C THR A 414 5.43 22.82 5.37
N LYS A 415 5.77 21.62 4.90
CA LYS A 415 4.82 20.51 4.77
C LYS A 415 4.60 19.70 6.04
N GLY A 416 5.39 19.92 7.08
CA GLY A 416 5.24 19.19 8.35
C GLY A 416 6.00 17.87 8.43
N HIS A 417 7.00 17.66 7.57
CA HIS A 417 7.72 16.40 7.44
C HIS A 417 9.20 16.51 7.79
N SER A 418 9.90 15.39 7.75
CA SER A 418 11.36 15.32 7.89
C SER A 418 12.04 15.09 6.54
N THR A 419 13.22 15.70 6.37
CA THR A 419 14.17 15.22 5.37
C THR A 419 14.81 13.91 5.83
N ILE A 420 15.46 13.20 4.90
CA ILE A 420 16.20 11.97 5.26
C ILE A 420 17.31 12.25 6.26
N ASP A 421 18.09 13.32 6.08
CA ASP A 421 19.15 13.69 7.03
C ASP A 421 18.56 14.01 8.42
N GLN A 422 17.42 14.71 8.47
CA GLN A 422 16.71 15.00 9.71
C GLN A 422 16.22 13.73 10.43
N ALA A 423 15.65 12.78 9.69
CA ALA A 423 15.21 11.50 10.24
C ALA A 423 16.39 10.71 10.83
N ILE A 424 17.55 10.70 10.16
CA ILE A 424 18.76 10.07 10.68
C ILE A 424 19.27 10.79 11.94
N GLN A 425 19.27 12.12 11.97
CA GLN A 425 19.65 12.88 13.17
C GLN A 425 18.72 12.61 14.36
N VAL A 426 17.42 12.40 14.12
CA VAL A 426 16.47 11.96 15.15
C VAL A 426 16.86 10.58 15.68
N ALA A 427 17.17 9.62 14.80
CA ALA A 427 17.59 8.28 15.17
C ALA A 427 18.86 8.27 16.04
N LEU A 428 19.87 9.06 15.66
CA LEU A 428 21.11 9.23 16.42
C LEU A 428 20.86 9.82 17.81
N LYS A 429 20.06 10.88 17.91
CA LYS A 429 19.70 11.51 19.19
C LYS A 429 18.87 10.59 20.09
N MET A 430 18.06 9.72 19.49
CA MET A 430 17.29 8.68 20.17
C MET A 430 18.18 7.51 20.63
N ASN A 431 19.47 7.48 20.25
CA ASN A 431 20.36 6.34 20.45
C ASN A 431 19.72 5.04 19.95
N ALA A 432 19.06 5.10 18.80
CA ALA A 432 18.41 3.94 18.20
C ALA A 432 19.48 2.99 17.64
N LYS A 433 19.33 1.68 17.84
CA LYS A 433 20.26 0.68 17.29
C LYS A 433 20.08 0.48 15.79
N ASN A 434 18.82 0.50 15.34
CA ASN A 434 18.45 0.32 13.95
C ASN A 434 17.44 1.40 13.55
N CYS A 435 17.54 1.91 12.33
CA CYS A 435 16.62 2.86 11.73
C CYS A 435 16.13 2.37 10.36
N VAL A 436 14.83 2.23 10.20
CA VAL A 436 14.17 2.02 8.90
C VAL A 436 13.58 3.37 8.46
N LEU A 437 14.15 3.94 7.41
CA LEU A 437 13.60 5.13 6.77
C LEU A 437 12.42 4.72 5.89
N ASN A 438 11.29 5.41 6.06
CA ASN A 438 10.02 5.08 5.41
C ASN A 438 9.27 6.35 4.95
N HIS A 439 8.11 6.18 4.32
CA HIS A 439 7.20 7.26 3.94
C HIS A 439 7.84 8.29 2.98
N PHE A 440 8.37 7.81 1.87
CA PHE A 440 9.06 8.63 0.88
C PHE A 440 8.08 9.32 -0.07
N SER A 441 8.34 10.60 -0.41
CA SER A 441 7.63 11.25 -1.52
C SER A 441 7.86 10.49 -2.83
N GLY A 442 6.79 10.29 -3.62
CA GLY A 442 6.86 9.65 -4.93
C GLY A 442 7.76 10.36 -5.94
N ARG A 443 8.16 11.61 -5.65
CA ARG A 443 9.13 12.39 -6.46
C ARG A 443 10.57 11.93 -6.28
N TYR A 444 10.87 11.13 -5.25
CA TYR A 444 12.22 10.74 -4.87
C TYR A 444 12.34 9.22 -4.67
N PRO A 445 12.57 8.45 -5.75
CA PRO A 445 13.00 7.05 -5.63
C PRO A 445 14.46 6.95 -5.20
N LYS A 446 15.21 8.06 -5.20
CA LYS A 446 16.64 8.09 -4.93
C LYS A 446 16.91 8.00 -3.44
N ILE A 447 17.78 7.06 -3.09
CA ILE A 447 18.42 6.99 -1.79
C ILE A 447 19.44 8.14 -1.69
N PRO A 448 19.51 8.88 -0.57
CA PRO A 448 20.47 9.96 -0.43
C PRO A 448 21.91 9.45 -0.27
N PRO A 449 22.89 10.14 -0.87
CA PRO A 449 24.31 9.80 -0.74
C PRO A 449 24.84 9.80 0.70
N SER A 450 24.12 10.41 1.65
CA SER A 450 24.53 10.58 3.05
C SER A 450 24.63 9.26 3.82
N ILE A 451 23.90 8.22 3.43
CA ILE A 451 23.89 6.93 4.15
C ILE A 451 25.26 6.25 4.07
N ASN A 452 25.96 6.37 2.93
CA ASN A 452 27.26 5.76 2.71
C ASN A 452 28.41 6.39 3.52
N LYS A 453 28.20 7.54 4.17
CA LYS A 453 29.25 8.25 4.95
C LYS A 453 29.26 7.90 6.44
N MET A 454 28.37 7.03 6.92
CA MET A 454 28.18 6.77 8.36
C MET A 454 28.93 5.54 8.89
N ASN A 455 29.95 5.04 8.17
CA ASN A 455 30.72 3.84 8.55
C ASN A 455 31.38 3.87 9.94
N ASP A 456 31.40 5.02 10.63
CA ASP A 456 31.97 5.19 11.97
C ASP A 456 30.92 5.24 13.12
N GLN A 457 29.63 5.03 12.85
CA GLN A 457 28.56 5.06 13.87
C GLN A 457 27.96 3.67 14.14
N GLU A 458 27.63 3.37 15.41
CA GLU A 458 27.07 2.07 15.86
C GLU A 458 25.62 1.80 15.42
N MET A 459 24.96 2.73 14.70
CA MET A 459 23.56 2.61 14.29
C MET A 459 23.43 2.06 12.87
N ASN A 460 22.60 1.04 12.69
CA ASN A 460 22.27 0.54 11.36
C ASN A 460 21.12 1.31 10.72
N ILE A 461 21.19 1.58 9.42
CA ILE A 461 20.17 2.32 8.65
C ILE A 461 19.83 1.54 7.40
N VAL A 462 18.54 1.40 7.11
CA VAL A 462 18.04 0.86 5.85
C VAL A 462 16.89 1.70 5.30
N ILE A 463 16.71 1.65 3.99
CA ILE A 463 15.60 2.29 3.28
C ILE A 463 14.56 1.24 2.96
N SER A 464 13.30 1.54 3.30
CA SER A 464 12.20 0.64 2.98
C SER A 464 11.78 0.72 1.52
N PHE A 465 11.41 -0.44 0.98
CA PHE A 465 10.66 -0.58 -0.26
C PHE A 465 9.38 -1.35 0.01
N ASP A 466 8.38 -1.20 -0.85
CA ASP A 466 7.18 -2.02 -0.78
C ASP A 466 7.55 -3.50 -0.80
N PHE A 467 6.89 -4.28 0.04
CA PHE A 467 7.14 -5.71 0.29
C PHE A 467 8.50 -6.08 0.89
N MET A 468 9.37 -5.13 1.24
CA MET A 468 10.60 -5.42 1.98
C MET A 468 10.23 -6.12 3.30
N SER A 469 10.86 -7.25 3.61
CA SER A 469 10.81 -7.91 4.91
C SER A 469 12.21 -8.06 5.46
N CYS A 470 12.46 -7.64 6.69
CA CYS A 470 13.76 -7.81 7.30
C CYS A 470 13.60 -8.17 8.78
N LYS A 471 14.32 -9.21 9.23
CA LYS A 471 14.51 -9.45 10.66
C LYS A 471 15.31 -8.30 11.24
N ILE A 472 14.96 -7.78 12.42
CA ILE A 472 15.68 -6.66 13.02
C ILE A 472 17.17 -6.99 13.18
N GLY A 473 17.52 -8.22 13.56
CA GLY A 473 18.91 -8.65 13.71
C GLY A 473 19.70 -8.74 12.39
N ALA A 474 19.01 -8.71 11.24
CA ALA A 474 19.60 -8.78 9.90
C ALA A 474 19.65 -7.41 9.19
N ILE A 475 19.25 -6.32 9.86
CA ILE A 475 19.26 -4.98 9.28
C ILE A 475 20.67 -4.56 8.86
N HIS A 476 21.68 -4.88 9.67
CA HIS A 476 23.08 -4.63 9.34
C HIS A 476 23.50 -5.31 8.02
N ASP A 477 23.04 -6.52 7.75
CA ASP A 477 23.38 -7.22 6.51
C ASP A 477 22.65 -6.61 5.31
N LEU A 478 21.39 -6.22 5.48
CA LEU A 478 20.65 -5.50 4.44
C LEU A 478 21.26 -4.12 4.14
N GLN A 479 21.83 -3.43 5.15
CA GLN A 479 22.52 -2.16 4.96
C GLN A 479 23.74 -2.29 4.04
N LYS A 480 24.47 -3.41 4.09
CA LYS A 480 25.60 -3.66 3.18
C LYS A 480 25.18 -3.70 1.71
N CYS A 481 23.92 -4.02 1.44
CA CYS A 481 23.35 -4.05 0.09
C CYS A 481 22.95 -2.66 -0.42
N ILE A 482 22.97 -1.60 0.40
CA ILE A 482 22.52 -0.26 0.01
C ILE A 482 23.16 0.23 -1.29
N PRO A 483 24.49 0.19 -1.50
CA PRO A 483 25.08 0.66 -2.75
C PRO A 483 24.51 -0.02 -4.01
N ALA A 484 24.21 -1.31 -3.93
CA ALA A 484 23.57 -2.04 -5.03
C ALA A 484 22.10 -1.64 -5.19
N LEU A 485 21.37 -1.43 -4.09
CA LEU A 485 19.98 -0.96 -4.09
C LEU A 485 19.88 0.45 -4.69
N GLU A 486 20.81 1.35 -4.36
CA GLU A 486 20.89 2.72 -4.90
C GLU A 486 21.00 2.70 -6.43
N LYS A 487 21.98 1.95 -6.96
CA LYS A 487 22.18 1.81 -8.41
C LYS A 487 20.97 1.17 -9.09
N MET A 488 20.28 0.24 -8.43
CA MET A 488 19.12 -0.44 -9.00
C MET A 488 17.91 0.48 -9.21
N VAL A 489 17.77 1.49 -8.36
CA VAL A 489 16.67 2.47 -8.43
C VAL A 489 17.06 3.75 -9.17
N GLU A 490 18.32 3.89 -9.54
CA GLU A 490 18.81 4.99 -10.35
C GLU A 490 18.22 4.93 -11.77
N GLY A 491 17.62 6.04 -12.22
CA GLY A 491 17.02 6.12 -13.55
C GLY A 491 15.64 5.49 -13.71
N LEU A 492 14.97 5.10 -12.61
CA LEU A 492 13.53 4.80 -12.66
C LEU A 492 12.76 6.06 -13.12
N ASP A 493 11.90 5.90 -14.13
CA ASP A 493 11.10 6.99 -14.67
C ASP A 493 10.25 7.64 -13.56
N LEU A 494 10.53 8.92 -13.29
CA LEU A 494 9.65 9.79 -12.52
C LEU A 494 8.58 10.28 -13.50
N GLU A 495 7.35 9.78 -13.43
CA GLU A 495 6.25 10.39 -14.17
C GLU A 495 5.28 11.12 -13.23
N ASP A 496 4.70 12.17 -13.81
CA ASP A 496 4.09 13.33 -13.20
C ASP A 496 3.05 13.00 -12.12
N THR A 497 3.39 13.30 -10.86
CA THR A 497 2.33 13.68 -9.92
C THR A 497 1.59 14.86 -10.55
N PRO A 498 0.25 14.85 -10.68
CA PRO A 498 -0.47 16.01 -11.17
C PRO A 498 0.03 17.21 -10.38
N GLU A 499 0.53 18.23 -11.09
CA GLU A 499 0.83 19.51 -10.49
C GLU A 499 -0.39 19.86 -9.63
N ALA A 500 -0.19 19.98 -8.32
CA ALA A 500 -1.18 20.62 -7.48
C ALA A 500 -1.34 22.00 -8.11
N THR A 501 -2.45 22.19 -8.82
CA THR A 501 -2.84 23.45 -9.40
C THR A 501 -2.65 24.50 -8.32
N GLU A 502 -1.89 25.54 -8.63
CA GLU A 502 -1.84 26.77 -7.84
C GLU A 502 -3.27 27.33 -7.75
N GLU A 503 -4.06 26.82 -6.80
CA GLU A 503 -5.35 27.39 -6.47
C GLU A 503 -5.10 28.66 -5.66
N GLY A 504 -5.16 29.78 -6.38
CA GLY A 504 -5.92 30.94 -5.96
C GLY A 504 -5.42 31.67 -4.72
N GLN A 505 -4.55 32.66 -4.93
CA GLN A 505 -4.56 33.86 -4.10
C GLN A 505 -5.95 34.50 -4.15
N SER A 506 -6.82 34.13 -3.21
CA SER A 506 -8.01 34.90 -2.86
C SER A 506 -7.87 35.37 -1.42
N ASN A 507 -7.11 36.45 -1.24
CA ASN A 507 -7.20 37.25 -0.03
C ASN A 507 -8.50 38.06 -0.06
N PRO A 508 -9.39 37.98 0.93
CA PRO A 508 -10.33 39.06 1.19
C PRO A 508 -9.61 40.09 2.05
N SER A 509 -9.28 41.25 1.48
CA SER A 509 -8.92 42.42 2.30
C SER A 509 -9.87 43.58 2.01
N PRO A 510 -10.29 44.32 3.05
CA PRO A 510 -11.39 45.26 2.95
C PRO A 510 -10.96 46.59 2.33
N SER A 511 -11.95 47.21 1.71
CA SER A 511 -11.97 48.55 1.11
C SER A 511 -11.07 49.61 1.76
N SER A 512 -10.30 50.32 0.91
CA SER A 512 -10.16 51.78 1.01
C SER A 512 -9.76 52.36 -0.35
N GLY A 513 -10.51 53.37 -0.80
CA GLY A 513 -10.45 53.86 -2.18
C GLY A 513 -9.35 54.86 -2.47
N LYS A 514 -9.16 55.15 -3.78
CA LYS A 514 -8.80 56.50 -4.28
C LYS A 514 -8.87 56.61 -5.81
N LYS A 515 -9.71 57.54 -6.25
CA LYS A 515 -9.57 58.54 -7.33
C LYS A 515 -8.85 58.17 -8.65
N ARG A 516 -9.65 58.14 -9.73
CA ARG A 516 -9.25 58.19 -11.16
C ARG A 516 -8.63 59.55 -11.53
N LYS A 517 -7.54 59.53 -12.31
CA LYS A 517 -7.08 60.64 -13.18
C LYS A 517 -7.12 60.18 -14.64
N THR A 518 -7.91 60.88 -15.45
CA THR A 518 -8.02 60.76 -16.92
C THR A 518 -6.94 61.57 -17.63
N LYS A 519 -6.32 61.01 -18.68
CA LYS A 519 -5.41 61.73 -19.60
C LYS A 519 -6.06 61.85 -20.99
N LYS A 520 -6.20 63.11 -21.44
CA LYS A 520 -6.55 63.55 -22.80
C LYS A 520 -5.42 63.21 -23.79
N LYS A 521 -5.76 62.78 -25.00
CA LYS A 521 -4.92 62.88 -26.22
C LYS A 521 -5.57 63.90 -27.16
N GLY A 522 -4.79 64.86 -27.63
CA GLY A 522 -5.10 65.77 -28.74
C GLY A 522 -4.24 65.43 -29.96
N ARG A 523 -4.81 65.71 -31.15
CA ARG A 523 -4.23 65.61 -32.50
C ARG A 523 -3.09 66.61 -32.72
N GLU A 524 -2.14 66.29 -33.60
CA GLU A 524 -1.92 66.99 -34.89
C GLU A 524 -0.81 66.33 -35.73
N SER A 525 -0.95 66.53 -37.06
CA SER A 525 -0.13 66.15 -38.23
C SER A 525 0.18 64.68 -38.47
#